data_AF-A0AA50HUJ2-F1
#
_entry.id   AF-A0AA50HUJ2-F1
#
_cell.length_a   1.000
_cell.length_b   1.000
_cell.length_c   1.000
_cell.angle_alpha   90.00
_cell.angle_beta   90.00
_cell.angle_gamma   90.00
#
_symmetry.space_group_name_H-M   'P 1'
#
loop_
_entity.id
_entity.type
_entity.pdbx_description
1 polymer ?
#
loop_
_entity_poly.entity_id
_entity_poly.type
_entity_poly.pdbx_seq_one_letter_code
_entity_poly.pdbx_strand_id
1 'polypeptide(L)'
;MNQESDFQGVDRDISVHGIEKVLLEVLERYENEEPNINKEKVYSYFYKPSEELINTLKSFKESLRILNPSKRERQNRGYLLETLALQSFRCLSHTSIFKTYQSAGGPQYDLIISSNDSQWRDKILQSLFYVKDPLHNDHIVVECKAQSSKVNDQVFSRLCCIMDHNIRNASIGIFSH
;
A
#
# COMPACT_ATOMS: atom_id res chain seq x y z
N MET A 1 2.19 -42.79 21.64
CA MET A 1 1.10 -43.14 20.70
C MET A 1 0.95 -41.93 19.81
N ASN A 2 1.67 -41.95 18.69
CA ASN A 2 1.77 -40.84 17.75
C ASN A 2 0.54 -40.87 16.84
N GLN A 3 -0.17 -39.75 16.72
CA GLN A 3 -1.11 -39.52 15.63
C GLN A 3 -0.47 -38.50 14.67
N GLU A 4 0.51 -38.98 13.92
CA GLU A 4 0.86 -38.44 12.61
C GLU A 4 0.07 -39.23 11.57
N SER A 5 -1.09 -38.74 11.17
CA SER A 5 -1.73 -39.15 9.92
C SER A 5 -2.86 -38.18 9.63
N ASP A 6 -2.63 -37.25 8.70
CA ASP A 6 -3.59 -36.79 7.69
C ASP A 6 -2.98 -35.64 6.87
N PHE A 7 -1.80 -35.88 6.28
CA PHE A 7 -1.25 -35.05 5.21
C PHE A 7 -0.52 -35.92 4.18
N GLN A 8 -1.14 -37.05 3.80
CA GLN A 8 -0.74 -37.79 2.61
C GLN A 8 -1.80 -37.61 1.53
N GLY A 9 -1.43 -36.87 0.48
CA GLY A 9 -2.21 -36.81 -0.76
C GLY A 9 -2.68 -35.42 -1.19
N VAL A 10 -1.77 -34.46 -1.33
CA VAL A 10 -1.99 -33.34 -2.27
C VAL A 10 -0.70 -33.11 -3.07
N ASP A 11 -0.31 -34.11 -3.86
CA ASP A 11 0.34 -33.82 -5.14
C ASP A 11 -0.75 -33.29 -6.07
N ARG A 12 -0.92 -31.98 -6.07
CA ARG A 12 -1.63 -31.27 -7.13
C ARG A 12 -0.81 -30.04 -7.44
N ASP A 13 -0.48 -29.85 -8.71
CA ASP A 13 -0.08 -28.58 -9.28
C ASP A 13 -0.98 -27.47 -8.73
N ILE A 14 -0.57 -26.82 -7.64
CA ILE A 14 -1.27 -25.65 -7.15
C ILE A 14 -0.73 -24.52 -8.00
N SER A 15 -1.46 -24.23 -9.08
CA SER A 15 -1.23 -23.02 -9.85
C SER A 15 -1.23 -21.82 -8.89
N VAL A 16 -0.41 -20.81 -9.17
CA VAL A 16 -0.31 -19.60 -8.32
C VAL A 16 -1.70 -19.01 -8.01
N HIS A 17 -2.64 -19.13 -8.97
CA HIS A 17 -4.05 -18.74 -8.81
C HIS A 17 -4.82 -19.57 -7.76
N GLY A 18 -4.50 -20.86 -7.60
CA GLY A 18 -5.10 -21.72 -6.58
C GLY A 18 -4.67 -21.33 -5.16
N ILE A 19 -3.40 -20.93 -4.98
CA ILE A 19 -2.90 -20.44 -3.67
C ILE A 19 -3.55 -19.10 -3.34
N GLU A 20 -3.63 -18.18 -4.30
CA GLU A 20 -4.21 -16.85 -4.13
C GLU A 20 -5.69 -16.90 -3.73
N LYS A 21 -6.48 -17.76 -4.38
CA LYS A 21 -7.89 -17.97 -4.01
C LYS A 21 -8.06 -18.46 -2.57
N VAL A 22 -7.24 -19.44 -2.15
CA VAL A 22 -7.27 -19.95 -0.77
C VAL A 22 -6.91 -18.86 0.24
N LEU A 23 -5.94 -18.00 -0.07
CA LEU A 23 -5.55 -16.89 0.82
C LEU A 23 -6.64 -15.83 0.94
N LEU A 24 -7.33 -15.53 -0.16
CA LEU A 24 -8.48 -14.62 -0.17
C LEU A 24 -9.65 -15.19 0.66
N GLU A 25 -9.92 -16.49 0.57
CA GLU A 25 -10.92 -17.17 1.40
C GLU A 25 -10.51 -17.19 2.89
N VAL A 26 -9.21 -17.31 3.20
CA VAL A 26 -8.70 -17.20 4.58
C VAL A 26 -8.89 -15.79 5.13
N LEU A 27 -8.70 -14.75 4.31
CA LEU A 27 -8.99 -13.36 4.71
C LEU A 27 -10.49 -13.14 4.99
N GLU A 28 -11.38 -13.72 4.18
CA GLU A 28 -12.83 -13.65 4.44
C GLU A 28 -13.22 -14.34 5.74
N ARG A 29 -12.67 -15.53 6.02
CA ARG A 29 -12.92 -16.23 7.29
C ARG A 29 -12.37 -15.47 8.48
N TYR A 30 -11.27 -14.75 8.31
CA TYR A 30 -10.72 -13.89 9.33
C TYR A 30 -11.64 -12.71 9.68
N GLU A 31 -12.26 -12.06 8.68
CA GLU A 31 -13.23 -10.99 8.92
C GLU A 31 -14.48 -11.46 9.70
N ASN A 32 -14.69 -12.78 9.76
CA ASN A 32 -15.74 -13.45 10.52
C ASN A 32 -15.29 -13.96 11.91
N GLU A 33 -14.27 -13.34 12.52
CA GLU A 33 -13.84 -13.51 13.91
C GLU A 33 -13.17 -14.86 14.29
N GLU A 34 -12.42 -15.51 13.40
CA GLU A 34 -11.58 -16.65 13.81
C GLU A 34 -10.24 -16.20 14.47
N PRO A 35 -10.01 -16.48 15.77
CA PRO A 35 -8.92 -15.89 16.55
C PRO A 35 -7.50 -16.44 16.24
N ASN A 36 -7.37 -17.48 15.41
CA ASN A 36 -6.10 -18.21 15.23
C ASN A 36 -5.35 -17.90 13.92
N ILE A 37 -5.82 -16.96 13.10
CA ILE A 37 -5.18 -16.65 11.81
C ILE A 37 -4.10 -15.57 12.01
N ASN A 38 -2.86 -15.91 11.64
CA ASN A 38 -1.75 -14.94 11.61
C ASN A 38 -1.87 -14.04 10.36
N LYS A 39 -2.44 -12.85 10.56
CA LYS A 39 -2.62 -11.81 9.53
C LYS A 39 -1.37 -11.46 8.76
N GLU A 40 -0.26 -11.23 9.45
CA GLU A 40 0.98 -10.77 8.84
C GLU A 40 1.47 -11.79 7.81
N LYS A 41 1.33 -13.08 8.14
CA LYS A 41 1.64 -14.18 7.21
C LYS A 41 0.73 -14.17 6.00
N VAL A 42 -0.59 -13.97 6.17
CA VAL A 42 -1.53 -13.92 5.05
C VAL A 42 -1.27 -12.71 4.16
N TYR A 43 -1.07 -11.53 4.73
CA TYR A 43 -0.76 -10.29 4.01
C TYR A 43 0.56 -10.37 3.24
N SER A 44 1.55 -11.11 3.76
CA SER A 44 2.84 -11.29 3.07
C SER A 44 2.72 -11.96 1.71
N TYR A 45 1.66 -12.74 1.46
CA TYR A 45 1.44 -13.35 0.15
C TYR A 45 0.92 -12.35 -0.91
N PHE A 46 0.29 -11.26 -0.47
CA PHE A 46 -0.17 -10.18 -1.36
C PHE A 46 0.92 -9.14 -1.59
N TYR A 47 2.09 -9.26 -0.96
CA TYR A 47 3.17 -8.28 -1.04
C TYR A 47 4.49 -8.92 -1.43
N LYS A 48 4.95 -8.64 -2.65
CA LYS A 48 6.24 -9.11 -3.14
C LYS A 48 7.20 -7.92 -3.32
N PRO A 49 8.14 -7.70 -2.38
CA PRO A 49 9.06 -6.57 -2.47
C PRO A 49 9.96 -6.68 -3.71
N SER A 50 10.04 -5.58 -4.47
CA SER A 50 10.95 -5.45 -5.61
C SER A 50 12.36 -5.07 -5.14
N GLU A 51 13.37 -5.40 -5.94
CA GLU A 51 14.74 -4.94 -5.70
C GLU A 51 14.84 -3.40 -5.74
N GLU A 52 14.06 -2.76 -6.62
CA GLU A 52 13.95 -1.31 -6.72
C GLU A 52 13.45 -0.68 -5.42
N LEU A 53 12.43 -1.26 -4.80
CA LEU A 53 11.92 -0.81 -3.49
C LEU A 53 13.02 -0.86 -2.43
N ILE A 54 13.74 -1.99 -2.36
CA ILE A 54 14.82 -2.20 -1.39
C ILE A 54 15.93 -1.17 -1.59
N ASN A 55 16.34 -0.92 -2.83
CA ASN A 55 17.39 0.03 -3.16
C ASN A 55 16.96 1.48 -2.89
N THR A 56 15.70 1.81 -3.16
CA THR A 56 15.13 3.12 -2.83
C THR A 56 15.07 3.33 -1.32
N LEU A 57 14.73 2.30 -0.55
CA LEU A 57 14.67 2.37 0.92
C LEU A 57 16.06 2.60 1.52
N LYS A 58 17.09 1.93 1.01
CA LYS A 58 18.48 2.18 1.38
C LYS A 58 18.88 3.63 1.08
N SER A 59 18.58 4.12 -0.12
CA SER A 59 18.89 5.50 -0.53
C SER A 59 18.18 6.54 0.33
N PHE A 60 16.91 6.30 0.67
CA PHE A 60 16.15 7.16 1.58
C PHE A 60 16.77 7.15 2.98
N LYS A 61 17.10 5.98 3.53
CA LYS A 61 17.79 5.85 4.82
C LYS A 61 19.11 6.62 4.87
N GLU A 62 19.93 6.54 3.83
CA GLU A 62 21.17 7.31 3.75
C GLU A 62 20.89 8.82 3.70
N SER A 63 19.88 9.24 2.93
CA SER A 63 19.53 10.64 2.82
C SER A 63 19.14 11.27 4.17
N LEU A 64 18.57 10.49 5.09
CA LEU A 64 18.13 10.93 6.42
C LEU A 64 19.29 11.19 7.39
N ARG A 65 20.49 10.66 7.12
CA ARG A 65 21.69 10.87 7.96
C ARG A 65 22.24 12.29 7.90
N ILE A 66 21.84 13.09 6.91
CA ILE A 66 22.29 14.46 6.74
C ILE A 66 21.51 15.38 7.70
N LEU A 67 22.16 15.89 8.75
CA LEU A 67 21.47 16.68 9.79
C LEU A 67 20.92 18.02 9.26
N ASN A 68 21.64 18.67 8.36
CA ASN A 68 21.29 19.97 7.79
C ASN A 68 21.24 19.92 6.25
N PRO A 69 20.20 19.31 5.67
CA PRO A 69 20.10 19.15 4.23
C PRO A 69 19.90 20.50 3.53
N SER A 70 20.64 20.72 2.46
CA SER A 70 20.42 21.77 1.48
C SER A 70 19.02 21.67 0.86
N LYS A 71 18.59 22.73 0.16
CA LYS A 71 17.31 22.73 -0.59
C LYS A 71 17.21 21.54 -1.55
N ARG A 72 18.29 21.24 -2.28
CA ARG A 72 18.35 20.13 -3.24
C ARG A 72 18.23 18.78 -2.54
N GLU A 73 18.89 18.60 -1.39
CA GLU A 73 18.82 17.36 -0.61
C GLU A 73 17.42 17.15 -0.02
N ARG A 74 16.75 18.22 0.44
CA ARG A 74 15.35 18.14 0.89
C ARG A 74 14.39 17.76 -0.24
N GLN A 75 14.57 18.34 -1.43
CA GLN A 75 13.79 17.96 -2.61
C GLN A 75 14.03 16.50 -2.99
N ASN A 76 15.29 16.05 -2.98
CA ASN A 76 15.63 14.66 -3.25
C ASN A 76 15.02 13.70 -2.22
N ARG A 77 14.96 14.08 -0.94
CA ARG A 77 14.24 13.30 0.09
C ARG A 77 12.76 13.16 -0.22
N GLY A 78 12.09 14.25 -0.61
CA GLY A 78 10.69 14.22 -1.04
C GLY A 78 10.49 13.25 -2.20
N TYR A 79 11.31 13.37 -3.24
CA TYR A 79 11.28 12.49 -4.41
C TYR A 79 11.51 11.00 -4.04
N LEU A 80 12.47 10.71 -3.16
CA LEU A 80 12.72 9.35 -2.68
C LEU A 80 11.51 8.80 -1.90
N LEU A 81 10.85 9.62 -1.08
CA LEU A 81 9.64 9.20 -0.34
C LEU A 81 8.46 8.94 -1.28
N GLU A 82 8.23 9.80 -2.27
CA GLU A 82 7.21 9.57 -3.31
C GLU A 82 7.49 8.29 -4.09
N THR A 83 8.75 8.05 -4.44
CA THR A 83 9.19 6.84 -5.13
C THR A 83 9.00 5.60 -4.25
N LEU A 84 9.28 5.70 -2.95
CA LEU A 84 9.01 4.63 -1.99
C LEU A 84 7.53 4.29 -1.89
N ALA A 85 6.67 5.31 -1.79
CA ALA A 85 5.23 5.10 -1.74
C ALA A 85 4.75 4.39 -3.02
N LEU A 86 5.13 4.89 -4.20
CA LEU A 86 4.81 4.28 -5.48
C LEU A 86 5.25 2.81 -5.55
N GLN A 87 6.51 2.54 -5.21
CA GLN A 87 7.09 1.19 -5.27
C GLN A 87 6.44 0.26 -4.26
N SER A 88 6.06 0.75 -3.09
CA SER A 88 5.34 -0.04 -2.09
C SER A 88 4.00 -0.51 -2.64
N PHE A 89 3.24 0.38 -3.30
CA PHE A 89 1.99 -0.04 -3.94
C PHE A 89 2.21 -0.99 -5.12
N ARG A 90 3.27 -0.81 -5.92
CA ARG A 90 3.62 -1.75 -7.01
C ARG A 90 3.98 -3.16 -6.54
N CYS A 91 4.42 -3.29 -5.29
CA CYS A 91 4.71 -4.59 -4.68
C CYS A 91 3.45 -5.32 -4.21
N LEU A 92 2.29 -4.66 -4.17
CA LEU A 92 1.01 -5.29 -3.85
C LEU A 92 0.43 -5.99 -5.08
N SER A 93 -0.03 -7.23 -4.90
CA SER A 93 -0.84 -7.90 -5.92
C SER A 93 -2.17 -7.16 -6.14
N HIS A 94 -2.77 -7.39 -7.30
CA HIS A 94 -4.03 -6.78 -7.73
C HIS A 94 -4.01 -5.25 -7.84
N THR A 95 -2.86 -4.58 -7.75
CA THR A 95 -2.71 -3.16 -8.13
C THR A 95 -2.33 -3.04 -9.60
N SER A 96 -2.86 -2.05 -10.32
CA SER A 96 -2.57 -1.92 -11.76
C SER A 96 -2.51 -0.49 -12.28
N ILE A 97 -3.16 0.48 -11.62
CA ILE A 97 -3.24 1.85 -12.09
C ILE A 97 -2.53 2.77 -11.11
N PHE A 98 -1.56 3.51 -11.63
CA PHE A 98 -0.73 4.44 -10.88
C PHE A 98 -0.69 5.77 -11.62
N LYS A 99 -1.24 6.83 -11.03
CA LYS A 99 -1.06 8.20 -11.53
C LYS A 99 -0.12 8.92 -10.59
N THR A 100 1.03 9.35 -11.12
CA THR A 100 2.06 10.06 -10.37
C THR A 100 2.17 11.49 -10.90
N TYR A 101 2.44 12.43 -9.99
CA TYR A 101 2.43 13.85 -10.33
C TYR A 101 3.75 14.55 -9.98
N GLN A 102 4.84 13.79 -10.06
CA GLN A 102 6.20 14.17 -9.68
C GLN A 102 6.65 15.46 -10.41
N SER A 103 6.47 16.60 -9.76
CA SER A 103 7.10 17.92 -9.99
C SER A 103 6.66 18.76 -11.21
N ALA A 104 6.08 19.94 -10.92
CA ALA A 104 6.42 21.30 -11.42
C ALA A 104 5.17 22.22 -11.44
N GLY A 105 4.83 22.84 -10.30
CA GLY A 105 3.83 23.93 -10.26
C GLY A 105 2.35 23.53 -10.14
N GLY A 106 2.05 22.23 -10.06
CA GLY A 106 0.74 21.62 -9.77
C GLY A 106 0.86 20.11 -9.99
N PRO A 107 0.13 19.22 -9.29
CA PRO A 107 -1.16 19.30 -8.60
C PRO A 107 -1.05 19.07 -7.08
N GLN A 108 -2.19 18.96 -6.39
CA GLN A 108 -2.31 19.10 -4.94
C GLN A 108 -2.14 17.79 -4.13
N TYR A 109 -1.72 16.69 -4.75
CA TYR A 109 -1.42 15.38 -4.15
C TYR A 109 -0.38 14.64 -5.00
N ASP A 110 0.30 13.64 -4.43
CA ASP A 110 1.49 13.05 -5.07
C ASP A 110 1.16 11.82 -5.94
N LEU A 111 0.27 10.94 -5.48
CA LEU A 111 -0.10 9.71 -6.19
C LEU A 111 -1.61 9.43 -6.09
N ILE A 112 -2.16 8.78 -7.12
CA ILE A 112 -3.43 8.06 -7.06
C ILE A 112 -3.18 6.61 -7.44
N ILE A 113 -3.65 5.70 -6.60
CA ILE A 113 -3.54 4.25 -6.78
C ILE A 113 -4.94 3.68 -6.98
N SER A 114 -5.10 2.81 -7.97
CA SER A 114 -6.33 2.03 -8.15
C SER A 114 -6.07 0.76 -8.96
N SER A 115 -7.14 0.02 -9.21
CA SER A 115 -7.07 -1.17 -10.06
C SER A 115 -8.37 -1.46 -10.75
N ASN A 116 -8.27 -2.11 -11.91
CA ASN A 116 -9.41 -2.73 -12.58
C ASN A 116 -9.71 -4.15 -12.04
N ASP A 117 -8.82 -4.70 -11.20
CA ASP A 117 -9.00 -6.00 -10.58
C ASP A 117 -10.08 -5.93 -9.49
N SER A 118 -11.09 -6.80 -9.55
CA SER A 118 -12.11 -6.92 -8.50
C SER A 118 -11.51 -7.19 -7.12
N GLN A 119 -10.43 -7.96 -7.04
CA GLN A 119 -9.79 -8.32 -5.77
C GLN A 119 -9.15 -7.11 -5.07
N TRP A 120 -8.80 -6.06 -5.83
CA TRP A 120 -8.38 -4.79 -5.24
C TRP A 120 -9.46 -4.22 -4.33
N ARG A 121 -10.69 -4.11 -4.84
CA ARG A 121 -11.82 -3.58 -4.06
C ARG A 121 -12.23 -4.52 -2.94
N ASP A 122 -12.42 -5.80 -3.30
CA ASP A 122 -13.12 -6.74 -2.42
C ASP A 122 -12.23 -7.29 -1.29
N LYS A 123 -10.90 -7.15 -1.40
CA LYS A 123 -9.95 -7.81 -0.52
C LYS A 123 -8.80 -6.92 -0.10
N ILE A 124 -8.14 -6.25 -1.04
CA ILE A 124 -7.00 -5.41 -0.68
C ILE A 124 -7.45 -4.15 0.07
N LEU A 125 -8.41 -3.40 -0.48
CA LEU A 125 -8.89 -2.16 0.13
C LEU A 125 -9.55 -2.40 1.50
N GLN A 126 -10.41 -3.40 1.61
CA GLN A 126 -11.09 -3.72 2.86
C GLN A 126 -10.13 -4.32 3.90
N SER A 127 -9.39 -5.38 3.55
CA SER A 127 -8.64 -6.17 4.53
C SER A 127 -7.25 -5.61 4.87
N LEU A 128 -6.60 -4.86 3.95
CA LEU A 128 -5.28 -4.26 4.19
C LEU A 128 -5.35 -2.77 4.51
N PHE A 129 -6.24 -2.03 3.84
CA PHE A 129 -6.36 -0.58 3.98
C PHE A 129 -7.57 -0.13 4.81
N TYR A 130 -8.40 -1.07 5.28
CA TYR A 130 -9.55 -0.80 6.15
C TYR A 130 -10.56 0.18 5.53
N VAL A 131 -10.70 0.18 4.20
CA VAL A 131 -11.69 0.97 3.49
C VAL A 131 -13.07 0.36 3.70
N LYS A 132 -13.98 1.10 4.36
CA LYS A 132 -15.30 0.61 4.78
C LYS A 132 -16.29 0.41 3.63
N ASP A 133 -16.16 1.17 2.55
CA ASP A 133 -17.03 1.09 1.37
C ASP A 133 -16.18 1.11 0.10
N PRO A 134 -15.52 -0.01 -0.24
CA PRO A 134 -14.60 -0.08 -1.38
C PRO A 134 -15.31 -0.03 -2.74
N LEU A 135 -16.63 -0.26 -2.78
CA LEU A 135 -17.43 -0.11 -4.01
C LEU A 135 -17.56 1.36 -4.42
N HIS A 136 -17.62 2.25 -3.44
CA HIS A 136 -17.62 3.70 -3.64
C HIS A 136 -16.29 4.35 -3.27
N ASN A 137 -15.24 3.62 -2.94
CA ASN A 137 -13.92 4.17 -2.61
C ASN A 137 -12.80 3.28 -3.12
N ASP A 138 -12.70 3.15 -4.45
CA ASP A 138 -11.78 2.23 -5.11
C ASP A 138 -10.40 2.85 -5.44
N HIS A 139 -10.22 4.12 -5.09
CA HIS A 139 -8.96 4.84 -5.24
C HIS A 139 -8.30 5.10 -3.87
N ILE A 140 -6.97 5.08 -3.84
CA ILE A 140 -6.19 5.63 -2.72
C ILE A 140 -5.44 6.85 -3.23
N VAL A 141 -5.71 8.00 -2.62
CA VAL A 141 -4.95 9.24 -2.83
C VAL A 141 -3.82 9.26 -1.82
N VAL A 142 -2.59 9.45 -2.30
CA VAL A 142 -1.40 9.42 -1.48
C VAL A 142 -0.75 10.80 -1.45
N GLU A 143 -0.46 11.26 -0.24
CA GLU A 143 0.38 12.44 0.01
C GLU A 143 1.65 12.00 0.76
N CYS A 144 2.80 12.41 0.23
CA CYS A 144 4.12 12.17 0.76
C CYS A 144 4.68 13.45 1.38
N LYS A 145 5.13 13.35 2.63
CA LYS A 145 5.75 14.45 3.37
C LYS A 145 7.02 14.00 4.07
N ALA A 146 8.17 14.31 3.47
CA ALA A 146 9.48 14.11 4.08
C ALA A 146 9.78 15.24 5.08
N GLN A 147 9.11 15.22 6.23
CA GLN A 147 9.22 16.22 7.28
C GLN A 147 9.34 15.54 8.66
N SER A 148 10.29 16.01 9.47
CA SER A 148 10.59 15.43 10.79
C SER A 148 9.52 15.64 11.86
N SER A 149 8.39 16.26 11.50
CA SER A 149 7.28 16.58 12.40
C SER A 149 6.00 15.87 11.95
N LYS A 150 5.06 15.67 12.87
CA LYS A 150 3.73 15.16 12.54
C LYS A 150 3.11 16.00 11.41
N VAL A 151 2.40 15.33 10.49
CA VAL A 151 1.57 16.01 9.50
C VAL A 151 0.55 16.87 10.22
N ASN A 152 0.53 18.17 9.92
CA ASN A 152 -0.35 19.11 10.57
C ASN A 152 -1.76 19.05 9.97
N ASP A 153 -2.74 19.56 10.73
CA ASP A 153 -4.15 19.54 10.35
C ASP A 153 -4.42 20.33 9.07
N GLN A 154 -3.59 21.33 8.75
CA GLN A 154 -3.72 22.10 7.51
C GLN A 154 -3.42 21.25 6.29
N VAL A 155 -2.36 20.45 6.30
CA VAL A 155 -2.01 19.53 5.20
C VAL A 155 -3.10 18.47 5.04
N PHE A 156 -3.59 17.92 6.15
CA PHE A 156 -4.67 16.93 6.13
C PHE A 156 -5.98 17.53 5.61
N SER A 157 -6.43 18.65 6.17
CA SER A 157 -7.68 19.32 5.77
C SER A 157 -7.64 19.75 4.31
N ARG A 158 -6.49 20.25 3.85
CA ARG A 158 -6.26 20.57 2.44
C ARG A 158 -6.50 19.33 1.58
N LEU A 159 -5.90 18.19 1.92
CA LEU A 159 -6.09 16.94 1.18
C LEU A 159 -7.56 16.50 1.15
N CYS A 160 -8.26 16.58 2.29
CA CYS A 160 -9.70 16.30 2.35
C CYS A 160 -10.52 17.20 1.43
N CYS A 161 -10.26 18.51 1.42
CA CYS A 161 -10.95 19.44 0.52
C CYS A 161 -10.73 19.07 -0.95
N ILE A 162 -9.51 18.68 -1.31
CA ILE A 162 -9.16 18.33 -2.69
C ILE A 162 -9.90 17.09 -3.13
N MET A 163 -9.98 16.08 -2.27
CA MET A 163 -10.71 14.85 -2.55
C MET A 163 -12.20 15.13 -2.71
N ASP A 164 -12.79 15.88 -1.79
CA ASP A 164 -14.21 16.25 -1.84
C ASP A 164 -14.59 16.95 -3.15
N HIS A 165 -13.72 17.81 -3.67
CA HIS A 165 -13.99 18.59 -4.89
C HIS A 165 -13.60 17.88 -6.19
N ASN A 166 -12.50 17.12 -6.20
CA ASN A 166 -11.85 16.66 -7.44
C ASN A 166 -11.73 15.14 -7.57
N ILE A 167 -11.79 14.41 -6.46
CA ILE A 167 -11.59 12.95 -6.43
C ILE A 167 -12.68 12.34 -5.56
N ARG A 168 -13.87 12.25 -6.15
CA ARG A 168 -14.95 11.47 -5.56
C ARG A 168 -14.50 10.02 -5.46
N ASN A 169 -14.95 9.32 -4.42
CA ASN A 169 -14.73 7.89 -4.25
C ASN A 169 -13.26 7.49 -3.99
N ALA A 170 -12.62 8.15 -3.02
CA ALA A 170 -11.24 7.86 -2.69
C ALA A 170 -10.96 7.82 -1.18
N SER A 171 -10.05 6.93 -0.80
CA SER A 171 -9.47 6.83 0.55
C SER A 171 -8.14 7.58 0.63
N ILE A 172 -7.70 7.92 1.85
CA ILE A 172 -6.48 8.69 2.11
C ILE A 172 -5.34 7.78 2.56
N GLY A 173 -4.17 7.91 1.92
CA GLY A 173 -2.89 7.42 2.40
C GLY A 173 -1.92 8.58 2.65
N ILE A 174 -1.27 8.62 3.81
CA ILE A 174 -0.26 9.63 4.13
C ILE A 174 1.05 8.93 4.48
N PHE A 175 2.10 9.24 3.72
CA PHE A 175 3.45 8.75 3.96
C PHE A 175 4.28 9.88 4.54
N SER A 176 4.73 9.73 5.78
CA SER A 176 5.58 10.73 6.45
C SER A 176 6.78 10.10 7.14
N HIS A 177 7.89 10.83 7.13
CA HIS A 177 9.10 10.53 7.91
C HIS A 177 9.65 11.81 8.50
#